data_AF-A0A2M6Y506-F1
#
_entry.id   AF-A0A2M6Y506-F1
#
_cell.length_a   1.000
_cell.length_b   1.000
_cell.length_c   1.000
_cell.angle_alpha   90.00
_cell.angle_beta   90.00
_cell.angle_gamma   90.00
#
_symmetry.space_group_name_H-M   'P 1'
#
loop_
_entity.id
_entity.type
_entity.pdbx_description
1 polymer ?
#
loop_
_entity_poly.entity_id
_entity_poly.type
_entity_poly.pdbx_seq_one_letter_code
_entity_poly.pdbx_strand_id
1 'polypeptide(L)' 'MSGDIEKAKKLVSGSKKILVFTGAGISTGSGIPDYRGPGGAWIK' A
#
# COMPACT_ATOMS: atom_id res chain seq x y z
N MET A 1 -12.58 5.35 -13.40
CA MET A 1 -11.45 4.72 -12.68
C MET A 1 -10.15 5.16 -13.31
N SER A 2 -9.09 5.43 -12.51
CA SER A 2 -7.77 5.70 -13.09
C SER A 2 -7.23 4.48 -13.82
N GLY A 3 -6.41 4.68 -14.86
CA GLY A 3 -5.87 3.59 -15.69
C GLY A 3 -5.07 2.56 -14.90
N ASP A 4 -4.39 2.98 -13.82
CA ASP A 4 -3.58 2.09 -12.99
C ASP A 4 -4.43 1.13 -12.15
N ILE A 5 -5.59 1.58 -11.65
CA ILE A 5 -6.49 0.72 -10.88
C ILE A 5 -7.07 -0.37 -11.79
N GLU A 6 -7.46 -0.03 -13.03
CA GLU A 6 -7.95 -1.02 -14.00
C GLU A 6 -6.85 -2.02 -14.38
N LYS A 7 -5.60 -1.56 -14.52
CA LYS A 7 -4.45 -2.45 -14.77
C LYS A 7 -4.22 -3.39 -13.59
N ALA A 8 -4.22 -2.87 -12.35
CA ALA A 8 -4.06 -3.68 -11.14
C ALA A 8 -5.17 -4.73 -11.01
N LYS A 9 -6.43 -4.35 -11.26
CA LYS A 9 -7.59 -5.26 -11.25
C LYS A 9 -7.40 -6.44 -12.21
N LYS A 10 -6.96 -6.18 -13.45
CA LYS A 10 -6.70 -7.24 -14.43
C LYS A 10 -5.63 -8.22 -13.94
N LEU A 11 -4.52 -7.70 -13.41
CA LEU A 11 -3.42 -8.52 -12.88
C LEU A 11 -3.88 -9.38 -11.69
N VAL A 12 -4.64 -8.82 -10.75
CA VAL A 12 -5.19 -9.54 -9.60
C VAL A 12 -6.18 -10.61 -10.06
N SER A 13 -7.13 -10.27 -10.94
CA SER A 13 -8.16 -11.21 -11.39
C SER A 13 -7.62 -12.42 -12.16
N GLY A 14 -6.47 -12.27 -12.84
CA GLY A 14 -5.83 -13.34 -13.60
C GLY A 14 -4.90 -14.24 -12.76
N SER A 15 -4.65 -13.89 -11.51
CA SER A 15 -3.65 -14.56 -10.66
C SER A 15 -4.26 -15.68 -9.84
N LYS A 16 -3.69 -16.89 -9.90
CA LYS A 16 -4.14 -18.04 -9.09
C LYS A 16 -3.56 -18.06 -7.68
N LYS A 17 -2.44 -17.38 -7.46
CA LYS A 17 -1.74 -17.27 -6.17
C LYS A 17 -1.17 -15.87 -6.06
N ILE A 18 -1.49 -15.16 -4.97
CA ILE A 18 -1.11 -13.77 -4.77
C ILE A 18 -0.34 -13.67 -3.45
N LEU A 19 0.82 -13.01 -3.50
CA LEU A 19 1.59 -12.60 -2.35
C LEU A 19 1.60 -11.07 -2.32
N VAL A 20 1.32 -10.49 -1.15
CA VAL A 20 1.32 -9.03 -0.96
C VAL A 20 2.40 -8.68 0.06
N PHE A 21 3.31 -7.79 -0.33
CA PHE A 21 4.25 -7.19 0.60
C PHE A 21 3.68 -5.88 1.11
N THR A 22 3.62 -5.71 2.42
CA THR A 22 3.14 -4.49 3.06
C THR A 22 4.23 -3.91 3.96
N GLY A 23 4.25 -2.57 4.07
CA GLY A 23 5.04 -1.85 5.07
C GLY A 23 4.14 -1.02 5.98
N ALA A 24 4.75 -0.28 6.92
CA ALA A 24 4.02 0.54 7.89
C ALA A 24 3.05 1.56 7.27
N GLY A 25 3.32 2.02 6.03
CA GLY A 25 2.48 2.95 5.30
C GLY A 25 1.02 2.51 5.17
N ILE A 26 0.73 1.20 5.11
CA ILE A 26 -0.66 0.70 5.01
C ILE A 26 -1.49 1.01 6.26
N SER A 27 -0.85 1.21 7.42
CA SER A 27 -1.51 1.45 8.70
C SER A 27 -1.66 2.94 9.05
N THR A 28 -1.10 3.84 8.23
CA THR A 28 -1.16 5.30 8.46
C THR A 28 -2.59 5.83 8.50
N GLY A 29 -3.46 5.31 7.63
CA GLY A 29 -4.90 5.63 7.64
C GLY A 29 -5.64 5.17 8.89
N SER A 30 -5.04 4.30 9.71
CA SER A 30 -5.55 3.84 11.01
C SER A 30 -4.94 4.61 12.19
N GLY A 31 -4.16 5.67 11.94
CA GLY A 31 -3.53 6.48 12.98
C GLY A 31 -2.21 5.91 13.52
N ILE A 32 -1.69 4.82 12.95
CA ILE A 32 -0.37 4.29 13.32
C ILE A 32 0.68 5.00 12.47
N PRO A 33 1.63 5.75 13.06
CA PRO A 33 2.64 6.46 12.29
C PRO A 33 3.54 5.47 11.56
N ASP A 34 3.90 5.81 10.32
CA ASP A 34 4.94 5.07 9.64
C ASP A 34 6.33 5.55 10.09
N TYR A 35 7.34 5.12 9.35
CA TYR A 35 8.73 5.41 9.65
C TYR A 35 9.26 6.63 8.87
N ARG A 36 8.79 6.86 7.64
CA ARG A 36 9.49 7.69 6.64
C ARG A 36 8.59 8.72 5.95
N GLY A 37 7.29 8.68 6.20
CA GLY A 37 6.33 9.67 5.70
C GLY A 37 6.28 10.90 6.61
N PRO A 38 5.55 11.94 6.21
CA PRO A 38 5.40 13.15 7.02
C PRO A 38 4.90 12.83 8.43
N GLY A 39 5.64 13.25 9.46
CA GLY A 39 5.35 12.91 10.86
C GLY A 39 5.70 11.47 11.28
N GLY A 40 6.41 10.73 10.41
CA GLY A 40 6.89 9.39 10.70
C GLY A 40 7.92 9.36 11.82
N ALA A 41 8.04 8.22 12.50
CA ALA A 41 8.79 8.09 13.74
C ALA A 41 10.29 8.44 13.64
N TRP A 42 10.87 8.40 12.42
CA TRP A 42 12.28 8.73 12.20
C TRP A 42 12.51 10.13 11.61
N ILE A 43 11.43 10.86 11.30
CA ILE A 43 11.51 12.27 10.91
C ILE A 43 11.37 13.10 12.18
N LYS A 44 12.45 13.17 12.96
CA LYS A 44 12.63 14.19 14.00
C LYS A 44 13.15 15.48 13.39
#